data_AF-A0A958UUR4-F1
#
_entry.id   AF-A0A958UUR4-F1
#
_cell.length_a   1.000
_cell.length_b   1.000
_cell.length_c   1.000
_cell.angle_alpha   90.00
_cell.angle_beta   90.00
_cell.angle_gamma   90.00
#
_symmetry.space_group_name_H-M   'P 1'
#
loop_
_entity.id
_entity.type
_entity.pdbx_description
1 polymer ?
#
loop_
_entity_poly.entity_id
_entity_poly.type
_entity_poly.pdbx_seq_one_letter_code
_entity_poly.pdbx_strand_id
1 'polypeptide(L)' 'GTIRKLYAASIGENAVHGSDSDENAAIEGAFHFAGREMF' A
#
# COMPACT_ATOMS: atom_id res chain seq x y z
N GLY A 1 -17.54 2.95 -6.50
CA GLY A 1 -16.72 3.96 -5.80
C GLY A 1 -15.31 3.42 -5.63
N THR A 2 -14.32 4.25 -5.36
CA THR A 2 -12.96 3.78 -5.00
C THR A 2 -12.88 3.46 -3.50
N ILE A 3 -11.87 2.71 -3.06
CA ILE A 3 -11.68 2.34 -1.65
C ILE A 3 -11.68 3.58 -0.76
N ARG A 4 -10.84 4.58 -1.08
CA ARG A 4 -10.78 5.83 -0.32
C ARG A 4 -12.12 6.56 -0.28
N LYS A 5 -12.86 6.61 -1.40
CA LYS A 5 -14.17 7.27 -1.44
C LYS A 5 -15.22 6.57 -0.56
N LEU A 6 -15.12 5.26 -0.41
CA LEU A 6 -16.07 4.46 0.35
C LEU A 6 -15.71 4.36 1.84
N TYR A 7 -14.42 4.44 2.18
CA TYR A 7 -13.93 4.04 3.51
C TYR A 7 -12.98 5.04 4.21
N ALA A 8 -12.54 6.12 3.57
CA ALA A 8 -11.69 7.12 4.24
C ALA A 8 -12.47 7.87 5.33
N ALA A 9 -11.88 8.00 6.52
CA ALA A 9 -12.45 8.80 7.61
C ALA A 9 -12.06 10.28 7.48
N SER A 10 -10.83 10.55 7.01
CA SER A 10 -10.28 11.88 6.78
C SER A 10 -9.18 11.81 5.71
N ILE A 11 -8.59 12.94 5.34
CA ILE A 11 -7.43 12.95 4.42
C ILE A 11 -6.21 12.27 5.05
N GLY A 12 -6.02 12.44 6.37
CA GLY A 12 -4.95 11.75 7.11
C GLY A 12 -5.22 10.26 7.31
N GLU A 13 -6.49 9.87 7.42
CA GLU A 13 -6.93 8.49 7.64
C GLU A 13 -7.67 7.97 6.39
N ASN A 14 -6.92 7.82 5.30
CA ASN A 14 -7.46 7.53 3.97
C ASN A 14 -7.67 6.02 3.68
N ALA A 15 -7.75 5.20 4.73
CA ALA A 15 -7.99 3.76 4.76
C ALA A 15 -6.92 2.83 4.14
N VAL A 16 -6.25 3.22 3.05
CA VAL A 16 -5.27 2.37 2.36
C VAL A 16 -4.09 3.14 1.79
N HIS A 17 -2.91 2.54 1.93
CA HIS A 17 -1.68 2.88 1.21
C HIS A 17 -1.50 1.95 0.00
N GLY A 18 -0.78 2.41 -1.01
CA GLY A 18 -0.34 1.62 -2.15
C GLY A 18 0.81 2.33 -2.85
N SER A 19 1.81 1.56 -3.26
CA SER A 19 2.99 2.07 -3.95
C SER A 19 2.60 2.74 -5.28
N ASP A 20 3.29 3.81 -5.63
CA ASP A 20 3.01 4.65 -6.80
C ASP A 20 3.98 4.42 -7.99
N SER A 21 5.01 3.59 -7.81
CA SER A 21 5.92 3.14 -8.87
C SER A 21 6.41 1.71 -8.64
N ASP A 22 7.00 1.11 -9.68
CA ASP A 22 7.60 -0.23 -9.60
C ASP A 22 8.80 -0.26 -8.63
N GLU A 23 9.61 0.82 -8.63
CA GLU A 23 10.72 0.98 -7.70
C GLU A 23 10.24 1.05 -6.25
N ASN A 24 9.21 1.86 -5.98
CA ASN A 24 8.64 1.97 -4.64
C ASN A 24 7.96 0.66 -4.21
N ALA A 25 7.31 -0.05 -5.14
CA ALA A 25 6.73 -1.36 -4.86
C ALA A 25 7.81 -2.38 -4.45
N ALA A 26 8.95 -2.40 -5.14
CA ALA A 26 10.07 -3.28 -4.80
C ALA A 26 10.68 -2.94 -3.42
N ILE A 27 10.83 -1.64 -3.11
CA ILE A 27 11.36 -1.16 -1.83
C ILE A 27 10.40 -1.50 -0.68
N GLU A 28 9.13 -1.12 -0.81
CA GLU A 28 8.10 -1.36 0.21
C GLU A 28 7.87 -2.86 0.43
N GLY A 29 7.80 -3.64 -0.65
CA GLY A 29 7.65 -5.09 -0.59
C GLY A 29 8.79 -5.76 0.19
N ALA A 30 10.05 -5.41 -0.13
CA ALA A 30 11.22 -5.94 0.57
C ALA A 30 11.34 -5.46 2.03
N PHE A 31 10.80 -4.28 2.36
CA PHE A 31 10.76 -3.78 3.73
C PHE A 31 9.74 -4.54 4.59
N HIS A 32 8.57 -4.85 4.03
CA HIS A 32 7.47 -5.47 4.78
C HIS A 32 7.51 -7.00 4.83
N PHE A 33 8.07 -7.64 3.81
CA PHE A 33 8.06 -9.11 3.68
C PHE A 33 9.46 -9.65 3.42
N ALA A 34 9.81 -10.74 4.09
CA ALA A 34 11.00 -11.50 3.75
C ALA A 34 10.81 -12.22 2.41
N GLY A 35 11.90 -12.50 1.69
CA GLY A 35 11.83 -13.22 0.41
C GLY A 35 11.15 -14.60 0.48
N ARG A 36 11.11 -15.23 1.66
CA ARG A 36 10.41 -16.50 1.90
C ARG A 36 8.89 -16.38 2.09
N GLU A 37 8.37 -15.16 2.19
CA GLU A 37 6.94 -14.85 2.31
C GLU A 37 6.31 -14.47 0.97
N MET A 38 7.14 -14.32 -0.08
CA MET A 38 6.73 -13.98 -1.45
C MET A 38 6.81 -15.24 -2.33
N PHE A 39 5.73 -15.57 -3.07
CA PHE A 39 5.57 -16.79 -3.87
C PHE A 39 5.14 -16.50 -5.30
#